data_AF-A0A967C9K2-F1
#
_entry.id   AF-A0A967C9K2-F1
#
_cell.length_a   1.000
_cell.length_b   1.000
_cell.length_c   1.000
_cell.angle_alpha   90.00
_cell.angle_beta   90.00
_cell.angle_gamma   90.00
#
_symmetry.space_group_name_H-M   'P 1'
#
loop_
_entity.id
_entity.type
_entity.pdbx_description
1 polymer ?
#
loop_
_entity_poly.entity_id
_entity_poly.type
_entity_poly.pdbx_seq_one_letter_code
_entity_poly.pdbx_strand_id
1 'polypeptide(L)'
;MRARFVGVLLATMLSLLALPVSSQAAESENDEAKAQIKAAYIAMVRKDLESALKTLEPLVEDRNGEALYLKAYIHERNLEYDIKHVYTWYEEAARYGSPLAMYKTAYQFSILGLHDHGYLWALKAAKLGMSNGLVLVSQYYCTPVGVVPQDALIADAWRIIALDGFKFDDPVWQKGACGPKDPDDFRRGQLAAQVDILKRQFNLPPLKDHYAEWKQWKAEALADTSVQEPE
;
A
#
# COMPACT_ATOMS: atom_id res chain seq x y z
N MET A 1 6.31 1.34 75.22
CA MET A 1 4.97 0.76 74.97
C MET A 1 5.08 -0.17 73.76
N ARG A 2 4.47 -1.35 73.83
CA ARG A 2 4.66 -2.50 72.93
C ARG A 2 4.11 -2.27 71.52
N ALA A 3 4.75 -2.86 70.50
CA ALA A 3 4.09 -3.76 69.55
C ALA A 3 5.13 -4.59 68.76
N ARG A 4 5.03 -5.91 68.88
CA ARG A 4 5.66 -6.93 68.03
C ARG A 4 4.89 -7.00 66.70
N PHE A 5 5.52 -7.45 65.61
CA PHE A 5 4.99 -8.57 64.81
C PHE A 5 6.08 -9.19 63.92
N VAL A 6 6.07 -10.52 63.92
CA VAL A 6 6.93 -11.49 63.23
C VAL A 6 6.09 -12.13 62.11
N GLY A 7 6.73 -12.61 61.04
CA GLY A 7 6.16 -13.58 60.07
C GLY A 7 6.21 -13.05 58.63
N VAL A 8 7.19 -13.44 57.79
CA VAL A 8 7.32 -14.71 57.03
C VAL A 8 6.17 -14.94 56.04
N LEU A 9 6.46 -14.90 54.74
CA LEU A 9 6.15 -16.00 53.80
C LEU A 9 6.69 -15.74 52.38
N LEU A 10 7.33 -16.77 51.86
CA LEU A 10 7.80 -16.94 50.48
C LEU A 10 6.68 -16.67 49.47
N ALA A 11 7.03 -15.98 48.40
CA ALA A 11 6.45 -16.24 47.08
C ALA A 11 7.60 -16.29 46.08
N THR A 12 8.18 -17.49 45.92
CA THR A 12 8.94 -17.83 44.72
C THR A 12 7.97 -17.78 43.55
N MET A 13 7.89 -16.63 42.87
CA MET A 13 7.32 -16.60 41.53
C MET A 13 8.21 -17.47 40.65
N LEU A 14 7.74 -18.68 40.41
CA LEU A 14 8.18 -19.54 39.33
C LEU A 14 7.83 -18.80 38.03
N SER A 15 8.76 -18.00 37.53
CA SER A 15 8.69 -17.42 36.19
C SER A 15 8.83 -18.56 35.19
N LEU A 16 7.69 -19.14 34.80
CA LEU A 16 7.59 -19.92 33.56
C LEU A 16 8.00 -18.98 32.42
N LEU A 17 9.20 -19.20 31.89
CA LEU A 17 9.61 -18.72 30.59
C LEU A 17 8.69 -19.35 29.54
N ALA A 18 7.63 -18.64 29.18
CA ALA A 18 6.97 -18.85 27.90
C ALA A 18 7.93 -18.36 26.81
N LEU A 19 8.62 -19.31 26.15
CA LEU A 19 9.38 -19.03 24.94
C LEU A 19 8.44 -18.51 23.83
N PRO A 20 8.92 -17.67 22.90
CA PRO A 20 8.08 -17.05 21.88
C PRO A 20 7.74 -18.08 20.80
N VAL A 21 6.65 -18.83 21.00
CA VAL A 21 6.04 -19.69 19.95
C VAL A 21 5.31 -18.84 18.90
N SER A 22 5.13 -17.53 19.13
CA SER A 22 4.28 -16.66 18.32
C SER A 22 4.94 -15.99 17.11
N SER A 23 6.27 -15.89 17.00
CA SER A 23 6.91 -15.23 15.84
C SER A 23 7.16 -16.20 14.69
N GLN A 24 7.66 -17.40 14.98
CA GLN A 24 7.99 -18.37 13.93
C GLN A 24 6.75 -18.93 13.22
N ALA A 25 5.68 -19.19 13.97
CA ALA A 25 4.41 -19.66 13.40
C ALA A 25 3.75 -18.57 12.53
N ALA A 26 3.73 -17.33 13.00
CA ALA A 26 3.21 -16.20 12.23
C ALA A 26 4.06 -15.89 10.98
N GLU A 27 5.38 -16.10 11.05
CA GLU A 27 6.27 -16.00 9.88
C GLU A 27 5.98 -17.12 8.86
N SER A 28 5.83 -18.37 9.30
CA SER A 28 5.50 -19.48 8.39
C SER A 28 4.11 -19.33 7.74
N GLU A 29 3.12 -18.83 8.48
CA GLU A 29 1.78 -18.54 7.95
C GLU A 29 1.83 -17.43 6.89
N ASN A 30 2.65 -16.40 7.11
CA ASN A 30 2.86 -15.32 6.13
C ASN A 30 3.57 -15.82 4.86
N ASP A 31 4.55 -16.73 4.98
CA ASP A 31 5.26 -17.31 3.85
C ASP A 31 4.32 -18.22 3.01
N GLU A 32 3.47 -19.01 3.67
CA GLU A 32 2.48 -19.84 2.98
C GLU A 32 1.43 -19.00 2.25
N ALA A 33 0.87 -17.98 2.92
CA ALA A 33 -0.08 -17.06 2.30
C ALA A 33 0.53 -16.37 1.07
N LYS A 34 1.78 -15.92 1.17
CA LYS A 34 2.51 -15.32 0.05
C LYS A 34 2.71 -16.31 -1.10
N ALA A 35 3.05 -17.56 -0.81
CA ALA A 35 3.21 -18.59 -1.83
C ALA A 35 1.89 -18.88 -2.57
N GLN A 36 0.77 -18.95 -1.84
CA GLN A 36 -0.56 -19.11 -2.42
C GLN A 36 -0.98 -17.90 -3.29
N ILE A 37 -0.74 -16.67 -2.81
CA ILE A 37 -0.99 -15.45 -3.60
C ILE A 37 -0.16 -15.44 -4.89
N LYS A 38 1.12 -15.81 -4.80
CA LYS A 38 2.00 -15.95 -5.97
C LYS A 38 1.44 -16.98 -6.96
N ALA A 39 1.07 -18.17 -6.48
CA ALA A 39 0.52 -19.23 -7.32
C ALA A 39 -0.77 -18.78 -8.04
N ALA A 40 -1.69 -18.14 -7.31
CA ALA A 40 -2.91 -17.58 -7.88
C ALA A 40 -2.62 -16.49 -8.92
N TYR A 41 -1.66 -15.61 -8.66
CA TYR A 41 -1.26 -14.56 -9.60
C TYR A 41 -0.68 -15.16 -10.90
N ILE A 42 0.18 -16.19 -10.79
CA ILE A 42 0.73 -16.90 -11.94
C ILE A 42 -0.39 -17.58 -12.75
N ALA A 43 -1.33 -18.26 -12.08
CA ALA A 43 -2.49 -18.86 -12.73
C ALA A 43 -3.33 -17.82 -13.48
N MET A 44 -3.60 -16.67 -12.87
CA MET A 44 -4.28 -15.54 -13.52
C MET A 44 -3.52 -15.05 -14.76
N VAL A 45 -2.19 -14.89 -14.69
CA VAL A 45 -1.36 -14.48 -15.84
C VAL A 45 -1.47 -15.50 -16.97
N ARG A 46 -1.51 -16.79 -16.64
CA ARG A 46 -1.73 -17.92 -17.58
C ARG A 46 -3.19 -18.09 -18.03
N LYS A 47 -4.10 -17.20 -17.62
CA LYS A 47 -5.54 -17.24 -17.93
C LYS A 47 -6.31 -18.40 -17.29
N ASP A 48 -5.71 -19.09 -16.33
CA ASP A 48 -6.40 -20.06 -15.48
C ASP A 48 -7.03 -19.35 -14.27
N LEU A 49 -8.14 -18.66 -14.54
CA LEU A 49 -8.82 -17.81 -13.57
C LEU A 49 -9.56 -18.62 -12.49
N GLU A 50 -10.05 -19.81 -12.84
CA GLU A 50 -10.74 -20.71 -11.91
C GLU A 50 -9.76 -21.21 -10.84
N SER A 51 -8.60 -21.74 -11.26
CA SER A 51 -7.57 -22.16 -10.31
C SER A 51 -7.03 -20.99 -9.50
N ALA A 52 -6.89 -19.80 -10.10
CA ALA A 52 -6.47 -18.60 -9.38
C ALA A 52 -7.44 -18.24 -8.26
N LEU A 53 -8.74 -18.18 -8.55
CA LEU A 53 -9.77 -17.84 -7.56
C LEU A 53 -9.87 -18.91 -6.46
N LYS A 54 -9.87 -20.20 -6.84
CA LYS A 54 -9.90 -21.32 -5.89
C LYS A 54 -8.69 -21.30 -4.94
N THR A 55 -7.51 -20.97 -5.44
CA THR A 55 -6.30 -20.85 -4.61
C THR A 55 -6.41 -19.72 -3.59
N LEU A 56 -7.16 -18.65 -3.91
CA LEU A 56 -7.34 -17.50 -3.02
C LEU A 56 -8.46 -17.70 -1.98
N GLU A 57 -9.37 -18.66 -2.16
CA GLU A 57 -10.55 -18.84 -1.29
C GLU A 57 -10.19 -18.88 0.21
N PRO A 58 -9.25 -19.71 0.69
CA PRO A 58 -8.93 -19.78 2.11
C PRO A 58 -8.42 -18.44 2.66
N LEU A 59 -7.53 -17.78 1.91
CA LEU A 59 -6.97 -16.49 2.30
C LEU A 59 -8.02 -15.37 2.32
N VAL A 60 -8.99 -15.43 1.41
CA VAL A 60 -10.11 -14.49 1.38
C VAL A 60 -11.04 -14.70 2.57
N GLU A 61 -11.30 -15.95 2.96
CA GLU A 61 -12.06 -16.29 4.17
C GLU A 61 -11.34 -15.79 5.44
N ASP A 62 -10.01 -15.90 5.47
CA ASP A 62 -9.14 -15.37 6.52
C ASP A 62 -8.94 -13.84 6.45
N ARG A 63 -9.63 -13.15 5.53
CA ARG A 63 -9.58 -11.70 5.35
C ARG A 63 -8.17 -11.17 5.05
N ASN A 64 -7.36 -11.95 4.34
CA ASN A 64 -6.06 -11.50 3.87
C ASN A 64 -6.25 -10.38 2.82
N GLY A 65 -5.73 -9.18 3.13
CA GLY A 65 -5.91 -8.00 2.29
C GLY A 65 -5.35 -8.16 0.87
N GLU A 66 -4.19 -8.81 0.71
CA GLU A 66 -3.57 -9.00 -0.61
C GLU A 66 -4.33 -10.03 -1.46
N ALA A 67 -4.85 -11.10 -0.83
CA ALA A 67 -5.69 -12.06 -1.52
C ALA A 67 -7.02 -11.44 -1.97
N LEU A 68 -7.66 -10.65 -1.10
CA LEU A 68 -8.85 -9.86 -1.44
C LEU A 68 -8.58 -8.88 -2.59
N TYR A 69 -7.43 -8.20 -2.57
CA TYR A 69 -7.01 -7.32 -3.66
C TYR A 69 -6.85 -8.09 -4.98
N LEU A 70 -6.16 -9.24 -4.97
CA LEU A 70 -5.96 -10.05 -6.17
C LEU A 70 -7.28 -10.59 -6.73
N LYS A 71 -8.20 -11.04 -5.87
CA LYS A 71 -9.55 -11.43 -6.28
C LYS A 71 -10.28 -10.27 -6.96
N ALA A 72 -10.29 -9.09 -6.35
CA ALA A 72 -10.90 -7.90 -6.94
C ALA A 72 -10.27 -7.55 -8.30
N TYR A 73 -8.94 -7.64 -8.40
CA TYR A 73 -8.19 -7.39 -9.62
C TYR A 73 -8.50 -8.39 -10.75
N ILE A 74 -8.66 -9.68 -10.43
CA ILE A 74 -9.09 -10.71 -11.38
C ILE A 74 -10.47 -10.34 -11.97
N HIS A 75 -11.43 -10.00 -11.10
CA HIS A 75 -12.78 -9.64 -11.54
C HIS A 75 -12.81 -8.32 -12.33
N GLU A 76 -12.04 -7.30 -11.95
CA GLU A 76 -11.90 -6.02 -12.68
C GLU A 76 -11.51 -6.27 -14.15
N ARG A 77 -10.58 -7.20 -14.37
CA ARG A 77 -10.02 -7.49 -15.70
C ARG A 77 -10.90 -8.37 -16.58
N ASN A 78 -11.84 -9.08 -15.99
CA ASN A 78 -12.66 -10.06 -16.72
C ASN A 78 -13.90 -9.46 -17.38
N LEU A 79 -14.16 -8.15 -17.27
CA LEU A 79 -15.22 -7.36 -17.93
C LEU A 79 -16.68 -7.86 -17.80
N GLU A 80 -16.90 -9.09 -17.32
CA GLU A 80 -18.20 -9.70 -17.09
C GLU A 80 -18.82 -9.31 -15.73
N TYR A 81 -18.09 -8.56 -14.90
CA TYR A 81 -18.53 -8.17 -13.56
C TYR A 81 -18.98 -6.71 -13.48
N ASP A 82 -20.01 -6.47 -12.69
CA ASP A 82 -20.45 -5.11 -12.32
C ASP A 82 -19.33 -4.40 -11.56
N ILE A 83 -18.81 -3.34 -12.16
CA ILE A 83 -17.70 -2.55 -11.65
C ILE A 83 -17.96 -2.02 -10.22
N LYS A 84 -19.23 -1.83 -9.83
CA LYS A 84 -19.58 -1.43 -8.46
C LYS A 84 -19.19 -2.49 -7.43
N HIS A 85 -19.35 -3.78 -7.74
CA HIS A 85 -18.97 -4.88 -6.85
C HIS A 85 -17.45 -5.02 -6.73
N VAL A 86 -16.71 -4.73 -7.81
CA VAL A 86 -15.24 -4.72 -7.76
C VAL A 86 -14.73 -3.65 -6.79
N TYR A 87 -15.36 -2.48 -6.77
CA TYR A 87 -14.95 -1.39 -5.87
C TYR A 87 -15.21 -1.69 -4.39
N THR A 88 -16.29 -2.41 -4.07
CA THR A 88 -16.52 -2.82 -2.68
C THR A 88 -15.48 -3.82 -2.20
N TRP A 89 -14.99 -4.72 -3.06
CA TRP A 89 -13.89 -5.63 -2.73
C TRP A 89 -12.55 -4.90 -2.57
N TYR A 90 -12.26 -3.90 -3.39
CA TYR A 90 -11.07 -3.06 -3.16
C TYR A 90 -11.15 -2.32 -1.83
N GLU A 91 -12.30 -1.75 -1.47
CA GLU A 91 -12.46 -1.11 -0.17
C GLU A 91 -12.27 -2.12 0.98
N GLU A 92 -12.78 -3.34 0.84
CA GLU A 92 -12.58 -4.40 1.83
C GLU A 92 -11.10 -4.79 1.96
N ALA A 93 -10.41 -5.05 0.85
CA ALA A 93 -8.98 -5.33 0.83
C ALA A 93 -8.16 -4.19 1.48
N ALA A 94 -8.54 -2.93 1.23
CA ALA A 94 -7.91 -1.76 1.83
C ALA A 94 -8.12 -1.70 3.35
N ARG A 95 -9.30 -2.10 3.86
CA ARG A 95 -9.58 -2.22 5.30
C ARG A 95 -8.73 -3.31 5.96
N TYR A 96 -8.42 -4.38 5.24
CA TYR A 96 -7.53 -5.45 5.69
C TYR A 96 -6.06 -5.25 5.31
N GLY A 97 -5.67 -4.01 5.01
CA GLY A 97 -4.27 -3.61 5.00
C GLY A 97 -3.56 -3.74 3.65
N SER A 98 -4.23 -4.07 2.55
CA SER A 98 -3.57 -4.08 1.24
C SER A 98 -3.24 -2.66 0.78
N PRO A 99 -1.96 -2.29 0.61
CA PRO A 99 -1.57 -0.94 0.16
C PRO A 99 -2.06 -0.66 -1.26
N LEU A 100 -2.03 -1.67 -2.13
CA LEU A 100 -2.51 -1.57 -3.51
C LEU A 100 -4.01 -1.28 -3.57
N ALA A 101 -4.77 -1.94 -2.69
CA ALA A 101 -6.20 -1.68 -2.56
C ALA A 101 -6.48 -0.27 -2.00
N MET A 102 -5.72 0.21 -1.01
CA MET A 102 -5.88 1.58 -0.50
C MET A 102 -5.75 2.62 -1.61
N TYR A 103 -4.77 2.46 -2.51
CA TYR A 103 -4.63 3.34 -3.67
C TYR A 103 -5.82 3.23 -4.64
N LYS A 104 -6.26 2.00 -4.98
CA LYS A 104 -7.42 1.78 -5.86
C LYS A 104 -8.69 2.41 -5.29
N THR A 105 -8.94 2.21 -3.99
CA THR A 105 -10.07 2.81 -3.27
C THR A 105 -9.98 4.33 -3.26
N ALA A 106 -8.78 4.89 -3.01
CA ALA A 106 -8.56 6.34 -3.04
C ALA A 106 -8.90 6.95 -4.40
N TYR A 107 -8.38 6.34 -5.46
CA TYR A 107 -8.61 6.77 -6.84
C TYR A 107 -10.09 6.70 -7.21
N GLN A 108 -10.76 5.62 -6.81
CA GLN A 108 -12.19 5.46 -7.10
C GLN A 108 -13.04 6.52 -6.40
N PHE A 109 -12.81 6.79 -5.11
CA PHE A 109 -13.52 7.86 -4.42
C PHE A 109 -13.26 9.23 -5.05
N SER A 110 -12.04 9.47 -5.54
CA SER A 110 -11.73 10.70 -6.27
C SER A 110 -12.55 10.84 -7.55
N ILE A 111 -12.72 9.77 -8.34
CA ILE A 111 -13.54 9.79 -9.57
C ILE A 111 -15.01 10.02 -9.25
N LEU A 112 -15.51 9.45 -8.16
CA LEU A 112 -16.91 9.60 -7.73
C LEU A 112 -17.22 10.98 -7.11
N GLY A 113 -16.24 11.87 -6.97
CA GLY A 113 -16.40 13.16 -6.30
C GLY A 113 -16.45 13.06 -4.77
N LEU A 114 -16.20 11.88 -4.21
CA LEU A 114 -16.14 11.63 -2.76
C LEU A 114 -14.74 11.98 -2.22
N HIS A 115 -14.32 13.21 -2.47
CA HIS A 115 -12.95 13.65 -2.35
C HIS A 115 -12.36 13.51 -0.93
N ASP A 116 -13.14 13.74 0.12
CA ASP A 116 -12.68 13.55 1.51
C ASP A 116 -12.28 12.09 1.78
N HIS A 117 -13.07 11.14 1.30
CA HIS A 117 -12.78 9.71 1.45
C HIS A 117 -11.56 9.31 0.62
N GLY A 118 -11.48 9.82 -0.62
CA GLY A 118 -10.35 9.57 -1.50
C GLY A 118 -9.03 10.08 -0.92
N TYR A 119 -9.03 11.28 -0.34
CA TYR A 119 -7.87 11.86 0.32
C TYR A 119 -7.40 11.04 1.52
N LEU A 120 -8.32 10.59 2.37
CA LEU A 120 -7.97 9.77 3.54
C LEU A 120 -7.34 8.44 3.13
N TRP A 121 -7.87 7.77 2.11
CA TRP A 121 -7.27 6.53 1.60
C TRP A 121 -5.94 6.77 0.90
N ALA A 122 -5.80 7.85 0.13
CA ALA A 122 -4.53 8.23 -0.48
C ALA A 122 -3.45 8.48 0.57
N LEU A 123 -3.79 9.16 1.67
CA LEU A 123 -2.88 9.41 2.77
C LEU A 123 -2.47 8.13 3.51
N LYS A 124 -3.38 7.17 3.66
CA LYS A 124 -3.04 5.84 4.20
C LYS A 124 -2.03 5.11 3.30
N ALA A 125 -2.27 5.09 1.98
CA ALA A 125 -1.32 4.51 1.03
C ALA A 125 0.05 5.22 1.05
N ALA A 126 0.06 6.56 1.12
CA ALA A 126 1.27 7.36 1.24
C ALA A 126 2.09 7.02 2.50
N LYS A 127 1.42 6.82 3.64
CA LYS A 127 2.07 6.40 4.90
C LYS A 127 2.66 4.98 4.86
N LEU A 128 2.32 4.20 3.84
CA LEU A 128 2.94 2.90 3.55
C LEU A 128 4.04 3.00 2.49
N GLY A 129 4.50 4.22 2.16
CA GLY A 129 5.56 4.45 1.17
C GLY A 129 5.11 4.26 -0.26
N MET A 130 3.80 4.25 -0.53
CA MET A 130 3.29 4.08 -1.90
C MET A 130 3.33 5.41 -2.67
N SER A 131 4.17 5.47 -3.70
CA SER A 131 4.33 6.66 -4.57
C SER A 131 3.00 7.12 -5.19
N ASN A 132 2.15 6.20 -5.63
CA ASN A 132 0.83 6.53 -6.17
C ASN A 132 -0.07 7.23 -5.14
N GLY A 133 0.00 6.83 -3.87
CA GLY A 133 -0.72 7.51 -2.78
C GLY A 133 -0.24 8.94 -2.58
N LEU A 134 1.08 9.15 -2.60
CA LEU A 134 1.70 10.47 -2.50
C LEU A 134 1.29 11.39 -3.68
N VAL A 135 1.24 10.85 -4.90
CA VAL A 135 0.78 11.58 -6.09
C VAL A 135 -0.69 11.96 -5.98
N LEU A 136 -1.56 11.08 -5.47
CA LEU A 136 -2.97 11.42 -5.24
C LEU A 136 -3.11 12.53 -4.18
N VAL A 137 -2.37 12.45 -3.07
CA VAL A 137 -2.35 13.52 -2.04
C VAL A 137 -1.91 14.85 -2.66
N SER A 138 -0.87 14.84 -3.49
CA SER A 138 -0.40 16.02 -4.24
C SER A 138 -1.52 16.65 -5.09
N GLN A 139 -2.32 15.84 -5.78
CA GLN A 139 -3.43 16.34 -6.63
C GLN A 139 -4.51 17.07 -5.83
N TYR A 140 -4.80 16.65 -4.59
CA TYR A 140 -5.77 17.34 -3.72
C TYR A 140 -5.32 18.76 -3.34
N TYR A 141 -4.02 18.98 -3.15
CA TYR A 141 -3.46 20.32 -2.93
C TYR A 141 -3.35 21.14 -4.23
N CYS A 142 -3.32 20.48 -5.39
CA CYS A 142 -3.16 21.16 -6.68
C CYS A 142 -4.50 21.64 -7.28
N THR A 143 -5.60 20.99 -6.93
CA THR A 143 -6.91 21.21 -7.56
C THR A 143 -7.92 21.82 -6.58
N PRO A 144 -8.88 22.64 -7.04
CA PRO A 144 -9.85 23.31 -6.16
C PRO A 144 -11.02 22.37 -5.80
N VAL A 145 -10.73 21.17 -5.27
CA VAL A 145 -11.75 20.16 -4.91
C VAL A 145 -12.28 20.31 -3.48
N GLY A 146 -11.70 21.21 -2.67
CA GLY A 146 -12.25 21.63 -1.38
C GLY A 146 -11.89 20.77 -0.15
N VAL A 147 -11.10 19.70 -0.33
CA VAL A 147 -10.65 18.83 0.79
C VAL A 147 -9.54 19.49 1.63
N VAL A 148 -8.64 20.18 0.94
CA VAL A 148 -7.51 20.92 1.53
C VAL A 148 -7.38 22.28 0.83
N PRO A 149 -6.81 23.30 1.49
CA PRO A 149 -6.49 24.55 0.82
C PRO A 149 -5.56 24.29 -0.36
N GLN A 150 -5.86 24.90 -1.50
CA GLN A 150 -4.98 24.81 -2.67
C GLN A 150 -3.63 25.45 -2.33
N ASP A 151 -2.55 24.69 -2.55
CA ASP A 151 -1.20 25.15 -2.30
C ASP A 151 -0.25 24.42 -3.24
N ALA A 152 0.24 25.13 -4.26
CA ALA A 152 1.14 24.57 -5.24
C ALA A 152 2.48 24.13 -4.61
N LEU A 153 2.97 24.79 -3.54
CA LEU A 153 4.23 24.39 -2.87
C LEU A 153 4.07 23.05 -2.17
N ILE A 154 2.97 22.87 -1.45
CA ILE A 154 2.67 21.62 -0.73
C ILE A 154 2.39 20.50 -1.74
N ALA A 155 1.60 20.77 -2.78
CA ALA A 155 1.33 19.82 -3.85
C ALA A 155 2.63 19.32 -4.50
N ASP A 156 3.50 20.25 -4.85
CA ASP A 156 4.79 20.01 -5.46
C ASP A 156 5.72 19.23 -4.53
N ALA A 157 5.79 19.58 -3.24
CA ALA A 157 6.59 18.85 -2.27
C ALA A 157 6.12 17.40 -2.07
N TRP A 158 4.81 17.13 -2.01
CA TRP A 158 4.28 15.77 -1.99
C TRP A 158 4.70 14.96 -3.22
N ARG A 159 4.69 15.60 -4.40
CA ARG A 159 5.09 14.95 -5.64
C ARG A 159 6.60 14.70 -5.71
N ILE A 160 7.43 15.59 -5.16
CA ILE A 160 8.87 15.34 -5.01
C ILE A 160 9.11 14.11 -4.14
N ILE A 161 8.39 13.98 -3.02
CA ILE A 161 8.52 12.79 -2.14
C ILE A 161 8.15 11.50 -2.88
N ALA A 162 7.22 11.57 -3.85
CA ALA A 162 6.81 10.42 -4.65
C ALA A 162 7.84 9.98 -5.70
N LEU A 163 8.88 10.79 -5.96
CA LEU A 163 9.91 10.53 -6.95
C LEU A 163 11.21 10.08 -6.27
N ASP A 164 11.62 8.85 -6.55
CA ASP A 164 12.93 8.35 -6.13
C ASP A 164 14.03 9.01 -6.97
N GLY A 165 15.05 9.57 -6.32
CA GLY A 165 16.15 10.26 -7.02
C GLY A 165 15.75 11.57 -7.75
N PHE A 166 14.75 12.30 -7.23
CA PHE A 166 14.21 13.53 -7.81
C PHE A 166 15.27 14.54 -8.31
N LYS A 167 15.00 15.11 -9.50
CA LYS A 167 15.70 16.26 -10.08
C LYS A 167 14.70 17.24 -10.70
N PHE A 168 15.03 18.54 -10.67
CA PHE A 168 14.14 19.58 -11.21
C PHE A 168 13.98 19.54 -12.74
N ASP A 169 14.94 18.95 -13.45
CA ASP A 169 14.90 18.71 -14.89
C ASP A 169 14.22 17.37 -15.27
N ASP A 170 13.69 16.62 -14.29
CA ASP A 170 12.97 15.37 -14.54
C ASP A 170 11.68 15.63 -15.34
N PRO A 171 11.49 15.01 -16.53
CA PRO A 171 10.27 15.18 -17.32
C PRO A 171 8.99 14.75 -16.58
N VAL A 172 9.07 13.76 -15.70
CA VAL A 172 7.95 13.26 -14.87
C VAL A 172 7.50 14.33 -13.87
N TRP A 173 8.48 15.07 -13.33
CA TRP A 173 8.22 16.25 -12.51
C TRP A 173 7.56 17.35 -13.33
N GLN A 174 8.24 17.83 -14.37
CA GLN A 174 7.81 19.00 -15.14
C GLN A 174 6.40 18.87 -15.73
N LYS A 175 6.00 17.64 -16.09
CA LYS A 175 4.65 17.36 -16.62
C LYS A 175 3.57 17.47 -15.55
N GLY A 176 3.88 17.15 -14.30
CA GLY A 176 2.89 17.06 -13.23
C GLY A 176 3.10 18.02 -12.05
N ALA A 177 4.07 18.93 -12.14
CA ALA A 177 4.23 20.05 -11.23
C ALA A 177 2.97 20.93 -11.27
N CYS A 178 2.51 21.32 -10.10
CA CYS A 178 1.43 22.26 -9.91
C CYS A 178 1.91 23.71 -10.02
N GLY A 179 3.10 23.99 -9.48
CA GLY A 179 3.77 25.27 -9.59
C GLY A 179 4.56 25.45 -10.89
N PRO A 180 5.47 26.43 -10.93
CA PRO A 180 6.35 26.66 -12.09
C PRO A 180 7.16 25.41 -12.45
N LYS A 181 7.20 25.07 -13.74
CA LYS A 181 7.92 23.89 -14.26
C LYS A 181 9.44 24.02 -14.19
N ASP A 182 9.93 25.26 -14.20
CA ASP A 182 11.33 25.62 -13.97
C ASP A 182 11.38 26.60 -12.79
N PRO A 183 11.38 26.11 -11.53
CA PRO A 183 11.44 26.97 -10.36
C PRO A 183 12.81 27.62 -10.23
N ASP A 184 12.85 28.88 -9.82
CA ASP A 184 14.09 29.56 -9.43
C ASP A 184 14.71 28.96 -8.16
N ASP A 185 15.94 29.35 -7.84
CA ASP A 185 16.67 28.80 -6.70
C ASP A 185 15.96 29.06 -5.35
N PHE A 186 15.25 30.18 -5.23
CA PHE A 186 14.47 30.47 -4.05
C PHE A 186 13.33 29.46 -3.86
N ARG A 187 12.57 29.20 -4.92
CA ARG A 187 11.48 28.21 -4.92
C ARG A 187 11.99 26.79 -4.73
N ARG A 188 13.15 26.44 -5.30
CA ARG A 188 13.82 25.15 -5.06
C ARG A 188 14.15 24.97 -3.57
N GLY A 189 14.65 26.03 -2.91
CA GLY A 189 14.89 26.03 -1.47
C GLY A 189 13.62 25.83 -0.64
N GLN A 190 12.52 26.50 -1.01
CA GLN A 190 11.22 26.31 -0.37
C GLN A 190 10.71 24.85 -0.50
N LEU A 191 10.85 24.27 -1.69
CA LEU A 191 10.43 22.89 -1.96
C LEU A 191 11.22 21.89 -1.12
N ALA A 192 12.55 22.04 -1.04
CA ALA A 192 13.39 21.20 -0.19
C ALA A 192 12.96 21.26 1.28
N ALA A 193 12.75 22.46 1.82
CA ALA A 193 12.28 22.63 3.19
C ALA A 193 10.89 22.02 3.42
N GLN A 194 9.96 22.21 2.48
CA GLN A 194 8.60 21.67 2.58
C GLN A 194 8.60 20.13 2.53
N VAL A 195 9.45 19.52 1.71
CA VAL A 195 9.64 18.06 1.66
C VAL A 195 10.03 17.52 3.04
N ASP A 196 11.00 18.15 3.71
CA ASP A 196 11.45 17.73 5.05
C ASP A 196 10.38 17.94 6.13
N ILE A 197 9.58 18.99 6.00
CA ILE A 197 8.43 19.23 6.89
C ILE A 197 7.40 18.10 6.71
N LEU A 198 6.99 17.81 5.48
CA LEU A 198 5.96 16.79 5.20
C LEU A 198 6.42 15.40 5.64
N LYS A 199 7.66 15.00 5.33
CA LYS A 199 8.22 13.71 5.76
C LYS A 199 8.15 13.54 7.28
N ARG A 200 8.52 14.56 8.05
CA ARG A 200 8.48 14.54 9.52
C ARG A 200 7.06 14.59 10.06
N GLN A 201 6.23 15.50 9.56
CA GLN A 201 4.85 15.70 10.01
C GLN A 201 4.00 14.43 9.85
N PHE A 202 4.17 13.73 8.72
CA PHE A 202 3.38 12.55 8.40
C PHE A 202 4.09 11.22 8.73
N ASN A 203 5.33 11.29 9.25
CA ASN A 203 6.19 10.14 9.51
C ASN A 203 6.27 9.20 8.29
N LEU A 204 6.62 9.77 7.13
CA LEU A 204 6.62 9.03 5.86
C LEU A 204 7.82 8.06 5.81
N PRO A 205 7.60 6.78 5.50
CA PRO A 205 8.68 5.84 5.31
C PRO A 205 9.39 6.09 3.96
N PRO A 206 10.55 5.44 3.72
CA PRO A 206 11.10 5.33 2.38
C PRO A 206 10.07 4.77 1.39
N LEU A 207 10.21 5.14 0.11
CA LEU A 207 9.33 4.61 -0.94
C LEU A 207 9.47 3.10 -1.05
N LYS A 208 8.35 2.42 -1.29
CA LYS A 208 8.29 0.98 -1.52
C LYS A 208 7.54 0.71 -2.82
N ASP A 209 8.16 -0.04 -3.73
CA ASP A 209 7.48 -0.54 -4.93
C ASP A 209 6.59 -1.74 -4.54
N HIS A 210 5.34 -1.46 -4.19
CA HIS A 210 4.34 -2.47 -3.85
C HIS A 210 3.94 -3.36 -5.06
N TYR A 211 4.42 -3.07 -6.27
CA TYR A 211 4.24 -3.92 -7.45
C TYR A 211 5.47 -4.77 -7.78
N ALA A 212 6.59 -4.63 -7.06
CA ALA A 212 7.85 -5.28 -7.42
C ALA A 212 7.73 -6.81 -7.51
N GLU A 213 7.13 -7.43 -6.50
CA GLU A 213 6.94 -8.88 -6.46
C GLU A 213 6.03 -9.37 -7.59
N TRP A 214 4.96 -8.65 -7.86
CA TRP A 214 4.00 -8.96 -8.93
C TRP A 214 4.68 -8.90 -10.32
N LYS A 215 5.57 -7.92 -10.54
CA LYS A 215 6.37 -7.83 -11.77
C LYS A 215 7.29 -9.04 -11.93
N GLN A 216 7.95 -9.46 -10.85
CA GLN A 216 8.81 -10.63 -10.85
C GLN A 216 8.02 -11.90 -11.15
N TRP A 217 6.91 -12.15 -10.45
CA TRP A 217 6.08 -13.34 -10.66
C TRP A 217 5.49 -13.39 -12.07
N LYS A 218 5.16 -12.22 -12.65
CA LYS A 218 4.72 -12.15 -14.04
C LYS A 218 5.82 -12.60 -15.00
N ALA A 219 7.07 -12.20 -14.77
CA ALA A 219 8.20 -12.62 -15.61
C ALA A 219 8.42 -14.14 -15.52
N GLU A 220 8.36 -14.71 -14.31
CA GLU A 220 8.45 -16.15 -14.08
C GLU A 220 7.32 -16.91 -14.81
N ALA A 221 6.08 -16.44 -14.70
CA ALA A 221 4.93 -17.06 -15.36
C ALA A 221 5.08 -17.15 -16.89
N LEU A 222 5.64 -16.11 -17.51
CA LEU A 222 5.83 -16.00 -18.96
C LEU A 222 7.06 -16.77 -19.47
N ALA A 223 8.10 -16.91 -18.65
CA ALA A 223 9.29 -17.68 -19.01
C ALA A 223 8.98 -19.17 -19.17
N ASP A 224 8.19 -19.75 -18.25
CA ASP A 224 7.79 -21.16 -18.31
C ASP A 224 6.95 -21.50 -19.55
N THR A 225 6.12 -20.58 -20.03
CA THR A 225 5.31 -20.80 -21.24
C THR A 225 6.13 -20.80 -22.53
N SER A 226 7.32 -20.19 -22.53
CA SER A 226 8.23 -20.18 -23.70
C SER A 226 8.99 -21.49 -23.91
N VAL A 227 8.97 -22.40 -22.92
CA VAL A 227 9.66 -23.70 -22.97
C VAL A 227 8.73 -24.81 -23.50
N GLN A 228 7.43 -24.54 -23.62
CA GLN A 228 6.40 -25.55 -23.95
C GLN A 228 5.94 -25.54 -25.42
N GLU A 229 6.55 -24.80 -26.35
CA GLU A 229 6.27 -24.98 -27.78
C GLU A 229 6.96 -26.27 -28.27
N PRO A 230 6.22 -27.33 -28.63
CA PRO A 230 6.80 -28.48 -29.31
C PRO A 230 7.03 -28.13 -30.79
N GLU A 231 8.20 -28.50 -31.33
CA GLU A 231 8.44 -28.59 -32.78
C GLU A 231 7.46 -29.55 -33.48
#